data_AF-A0A7T5E742-F1
#
_entry.id   AF-A0A7T5E742-F1
#
_cell.length_a   1.000
_cell.length_b   1.000
_cell.length_c   1.000
_cell.angle_alpha   90.00
_cell.angle_beta   90.00
_cell.angle_gamma   90.00
#
_symmetry.space_group_name_H-M   'P 1'
#
loop_
_entity.id
_entity.type
_entity.pdbx_description
1 polymer ?
#
loop_
_entity_poly.entity_id
_entity_poly.type
_entity_poly.pdbx_seq_one_letter_code
_entity_poly.pdbx_strand_id
1 'polypeptide(L)'
;MEKLAPDQRNYYYLTEANRTGIHKPLLAALHAVQGQPPLADGETGLGLVPIHQVDLAQVETFIGQVQVTANTLRRLTQRLIDQGWANADLWNAAAGRYSDRFLATVAEGYTPTVEETDAAQLEPCEGPVLRQAYLADLAADGGDIPPKGLAQLDPTLLAFVERVPPNYSRLESQRQALVEAVRLWRQLDAAEAVYGVLQVPVVDQVPDETALDQALLAFLQSALRYYSGYPHQREALIRLVQLWRKLDSREDTIATLLASDPFAHETNLPIIDPALIAFVQTLPSLYRGQGDQRFALTEAYRRWFELESRNEALEKLGVNPDDLVANADNPEALMGTAQTLDRALLDFVQRLPTTYTETEPQREALIRLVQLWRRLEGRTATVQALLEEVRRMERAAPTSPDAMPVPLALPSPPRPSRWTPHNIQLAASIVPNGNFTWAEATRGGARMPPNQATVDAIVRIAQLAQQARDRLGRPFIITSWYRPASINRQVGGASQSRHIVGDAIDFHCPGLTGNQIYWFLDPWWPGGLGRYRRYPNLAHLDARPNRARWTH
;
A
#
# COMPACT_ATOMS: atom_id res chain seq x y z
N MET A 1 14.45 12.87 -31.96
CA MET A 1 14.16 12.04 -30.77
C MET A 1 14.61 10.63 -31.06
N GLU A 2 15.04 9.89 -30.04
CA GLU A 2 15.50 8.50 -30.22
C GLU A 2 14.30 7.60 -30.44
N LYS A 3 14.35 6.71 -31.44
CA LYS A 3 13.27 5.78 -31.75
C LYS A 3 13.07 4.81 -30.57
N LEU A 4 11.82 4.49 -30.26
CA LEU A 4 11.49 3.51 -29.23
C LEU A 4 12.12 2.15 -29.58
N ALA A 5 12.66 1.50 -28.55
CA ALA A 5 13.10 0.11 -28.65
C ALA A 5 11.87 -0.83 -28.83
N PRO A 6 12.05 -2.03 -29.41
CA PRO A 6 10.95 -2.99 -29.56
C PRO A 6 10.19 -3.27 -28.27
N ASP A 7 10.88 -3.43 -27.14
CA ASP A 7 10.25 -3.68 -25.84
C ASP A 7 9.40 -2.50 -25.34
N GLN A 8 9.84 -1.27 -25.64
CA GLN A 8 9.07 -0.07 -25.30
C GLN A 8 7.79 0.04 -26.14
N ARG A 9 7.85 -0.31 -27.43
CA ARG A 9 6.64 -0.38 -28.27
C ARG A 9 5.68 -1.46 -27.76
N ASN A 10 6.22 -2.64 -27.42
CA ASN A 10 5.44 -3.75 -26.90
C ASN A 10 4.71 -3.39 -25.59
N TYR A 11 5.37 -2.64 -24.71
CA TYR A 11 4.75 -2.11 -23.49
C TYR A 11 3.50 -1.27 -23.77
N TYR A 12 3.54 -0.37 -24.75
CA TYR A 12 2.37 0.43 -25.12
C TYR A 12 1.25 -0.40 -25.74
N TYR A 13 1.59 -1.38 -26.58
CA TYR A 13 0.60 -2.30 -27.13
C TYR A 13 -0.11 -3.10 -26.03
N LEU A 14 0.64 -3.63 -25.07
CA LEU A 14 0.09 -4.37 -23.92
C LEU A 14 -0.80 -3.47 -23.06
N THR A 15 -0.33 -2.27 -22.75
CA THR A 15 -1.08 -1.30 -21.94
C THR A 15 -2.44 -1.00 -22.56
N GLU A 16 -2.47 -0.69 -23.85
CA GLU A 16 -3.70 -0.33 -24.55
C GLU A 16 -4.60 -1.54 -24.84
N ALA A 17 -4.01 -2.71 -25.13
CA ALA A 17 -4.75 -3.96 -25.24
C ALA A 17 -5.44 -4.33 -23.93
N ASN A 18 -4.78 -4.15 -22.79
CA ASN A 18 -5.35 -4.40 -21.46
C ASN A 18 -6.43 -3.37 -21.11
N ARG A 19 -6.24 -2.08 -21.46
CA ARG A 19 -7.23 -1.02 -21.23
C ARG A 19 -8.53 -1.28 -22.00
N THR A 20 -8.39 -1.74 -23.23
CA THR A 20 -9.51 -1.88 -24.17
C THR A 20 -10.09 -3.29 -24.24
N GLY A 21 -9.34 -4.32 -23.84
CA GLY A 21 -9.75 -5.71 -23.98
C GLY A 21 -9.63 -6.26 -25.40
N ILE A 22 -8.78 -5.66 -26.25
CA ILE A 22 -8.43 -6.22 -27.57
C ILE A 22 -7.19 -7.11 -27.47
N HIS A 23 -6.89 -7.85 -28.53
CA HIS A 23 -5.69 -8.70 -28.56
C HIS A 23 -4.45 -7.89 -28.97
N LYS A 24 -3.44 -7.83 -28.08
CA LYS A 24 -2.18 -7.09 -28.30
C LYS A 24 -1.53 -7.36 -29.67
N PRO A 25 -1.42 -8.60 -30.15
CA PRO A 25 -0.82 -8.89 -31.46
C PRO A 25 -1.46 -8.15 -32.63
N LEU A 26 -2.71 -7.70 -32.52
CA LEU A 26 -3.34 -6.93 -33.59
C LEU A 26 -2.76 -5.51 -33.70
N LEU A 27 -2.44 -4.86 -32.57
CA LEU A 27 -1.79 -3.55 -32.57
C LEU A 27 -0.37 -3.64 -33.13
N ALA A 28 0.39 -4.66 -32.71
CA ALA A 28 1.73 -4.92 -33.21
C ALA A 28 1.72 -5.23 -34.72
N ALA A 29 0.77 -6.04 -35.19
CA ALA A 29 0.62 -6.36 -36.61
C ALA A 29 0.24 -5.13 -37.45
N LEU A 30 -0.69 -4.30 -36.99
CA LEU A 30 -1.05 -3.07 -37.69
C LEU A 30 0.14 -2.11 -37.79
N HIS A 31 0.94 -1.94 -36.72
CA HIS A 31 2.16 -1.15 -36.78
C HIS A 31 3.15 -1.69 -37.82
N ALA A 32 3.39 -3.02 -37.79
CA ALA A 32 4.34 -3.69 -38.67
C ALA A 32 3.95 -3.60 -40.15
N VAL A 33 2.65 -3.65 -40.46
CA VAL A 33 2.15 -3.65 -41.85
C VAL A 33 1.91 -2.24 -42.37
N GLN A 34 1.42 -1.32 -41.54
CA GLN A 34 1.12 0.04 -41.98
C GLN A 34 2.37 0.91 -42.05
N GLY A 35 3.15 1.00 -40.96
CA GLY A 35 4.34 1.85 -40.92
C GLY A 35 4.09 3.32 -41.27
N GLN A 36 2.87 3.82 -41.06
CA GLN A 36 2.42 5.17 -41.45
C GLN A 36 1.26 5.65 -40.56
N PRO A 37 1.00 6.96 -40.45
CA PRO A 37 1.79 8.08 -40.98
C PRO A 37 3.14 8.24 -40.24
N PRO A 38 4.09 9.01 -40.79
CA PRO A 38 5.24 9.48 -40.01
C PRO A 38 4.74 10.39 -38.88
N LEU A 39 5.30 10.21 -37.68
CA LEU A 39 4.82 10.85 -36.45
C LEU A 39 5.79 11.94 -35.97
N ALA A 40 5.30 12.86 -35.15
CA ALA A 40 6.05 14.01 -34.65
C ALA A 40 7.23 13.60 -33.72
N ASP A 41 7.12 12.43 -33.09
CA ASP A 41 8.15 11.85 -32.23
C ASP A 41 9.23 11.06 -33.02
N GLY A 42 9.12 10.98 -34.34
CA GLY A 42 10.06 10.27 -35.23
C GLY A 42 9.76 8.78 -35.40
N GLU A 43 8.65 8.29 -34.84
CA GLU A 43 8.10 6.96 -35.08
C GLU A 43 7.21 6.93 -36.33
N THR A 44 6.68 5.75 -36.62
CA THR A 44 5.65 5.52 -37.63
C THR A 44 4.37 5.00 -36.98
N GLY A 45 3.22 5.41 -37.50
CA GLY A 45 1.89 5.06 -36.97
C GLY A 45 1.38 3.67 -37.35
N LEU A 46 0.16 3.40 -36.89
CA LEU A 46 -0.59 2.15 -37.05
C LEU A 46 -1.64 2.25 -38.16
N GLY A 47 -1.49 3.20 -39.08
CA GLY A 47 -2.42 3.45 -40.18
C GLY A 47 -3.65 4.28 -39.79
N LEU A 48 -3.59 5.06 -38.70
CA LEU A 48 -4.69 5.95 -38.34
C LEU A 48 -4.54 7.37 -38.89
N VAL A 49 -5.66 7.89 -39.37
CA VAL A 49 -5.86 9.28 -39.81
C VAL A 49 -6.98 9.91 -38.97
N PRO A 50 -6.77 11.10 -38.39
CA PRO A 50 -7.79 11.76 -37.56
C PRO A 50 -9.02 12.12 -38.40
N ILE A 51 -10.20 11.88 -37.86
CA ILE A 51 -11.50 12.24 -38.45
C ILE A 51 -12.50 12.57 -37.33
N HIS A 52 -13.55 13.33 -37.67
CA HIS A 52 -14.60 13.76 -36.74
C HIS A 52 -14.06 14.52 -35.54
N GLN A 53 -14.17 13.98 -34.32
CA GLN A 53 -13.74 14.62 -33.07
C GLN A 53 -12.37 14.14 -32.59
N VAL A 54 -11.70 13.26 -33.34
CA VAL A 54 -10.31 12.91 -33.06
C VAL A 54 -9.39 13.98 -33.64
N ASP A 55 -8.73 14.72 -32.76
CA ASP A 55 -7.78 15.77 -33.13
C ASP A 55 -6.44 15.18 -33.59
N LEU A 56 -5.73 15.90 -34.47
CA LEU A 56 -4.40 15.51 -34.92
C LEU A 56 -3.43 15.28 -33.75
N ALA A 57 -3.50 16.12 -32.71
CA ALA A 57 -2.66 16.02 -31.53
C ALA A 57 -2.82 14.67 -30.78
N GLN A 58 -3.97 14.01 -30.92
CA GLN A 58 -4.22 12.70 -30.30
C GLN A 58 -3.57 11.54 -31.06
N VAL A 59 -3.18 11.73 -32.32
CA VAL A 59 -2.64 10.69 -33.21
C VAL A 59 -1.29 11.06 -33.85
N GLU A 60 -0.67 12.16 -33.42
CA GLU A 60 0.63 12.62 -33.92
C GLU A 60 1.84 12.00 -33.20
N THR A 61 1.61 11.18 -32.18
CA THR A 61 2.64 10.41 -31.45
C THR A 61 2.35 8.92 -31.54
N PHE A 62 3.37 8.09 -31.33
CA PHE A 62 3.22 6.64 -31.36
C PHE A 62 2.25 6.14 -30.29
N ILE A 63 2.35 6.69 -29.08
CA ILE A 63 1.45 6.36 -27.96
C ILE A 63 0.00 6.72 -28.34
N GLY A 64 -0.20 7.91 -28.90
CA GLY A 64 -1.51 8.36 -29.38
C GLY A 64 -2.10 7.47 -30.47
N GLN A 65 -1.29 7.08 -31.47
CA GLN A 65 -1.68 6.11 -32.49
C GLN A 65 -2.14 4.80 -31.87
N VAL A 66 -1.34 4.20 -30.97
CA VAL A 66 -1.71 2.93 -30.32
C VAL A 66 -3.03 3.05 -29.54
N GLN A 67 -3.19 4.12 -28.75
CA GLN A 67 -4.39 4.36 -27.94
C GLN A 67 -5.65 4.50 -28.79
N VAL A 68 -5.59 5.32 -29.84
CA VAL A 68 -6.74 5.56 -30.72
C VAL A 68 -7.00 4.35 -31.62
N THR A 69 -5.98 3.60 -32.05
CA THR A 69 -6.17 2.34 -32.81
C THR A 69 -6.92 1.34 -31.95
N ALA A 70 -6.60 1.23 -30.67
CA ALA A 70 -7.29 0.33 -29.76
C ALA A 70 -8.78 0.67 -29.60
N ASN A 71 -9.13 1.97 -29.48
CA ASN A 71 -10.53 2.42 -29.47
C ASN A 71 -11.23 2.14 -30.82
N THR A 72 -10.54 2.44 -31.92
CA THR A 72 -11.05 2.25 -33.29
C THR A 72 -11.38 0.79 -33.58
N LEU A 73 -10.52 -0.15 -33.18
CA LEU A 73 -10.76 -1.59 -33.31
C LEU A 73 -11.95 -2.07 -32.48
N ARG A 74 -12.18 -1.48 -31.30
CA ARG A 74 -13.39 -1.76 -30.50
C ARG A 74 -14.65 -1.29 -31.19
N ARG A 75 -14.67 -0.06 -31.73
CA ARG A 75 -15.82 0.46 -32.49
C ARG A 75 -16.13 -0.41 -33.70
N LEU A 76 -15.10 -0.80 -34.46
CA LEU A 76 -15.26 -1.76 -35.55
C LEU A 76 -15.87 -3.07 -35.07
N THR A 77 -15.36 -3.65 -33.98
CA THR A 77 -15.87 -4.91 -33.40
C THR A 77 -17.35 -4.78 -33.03
N GLN A 78 -17.73 -3.69 -32.34
CA GLN A 78 -19.12 -3.44 -31.95
C GLN A 78 -20.03 -3.31 -33.18
N ARG A 79 -19.59 -2.55 -34.20
CA ARG A 79 -20.34 -2.39 -35.45
C ARG A 79 -20.60 -3.73 -36.15
N LEU A 80 -19.61 -4.63 -36.17
CA LEU A 80 -19.76 -5.95 -36.78
C LEU A 80 -20.77 -6.80 -36.00
N ILE A 81 -20.76 -6.74 -34.67
CA ILE A 81 -21.75 -7.40 -33.81
C ILE A 81 -23.16 -6.87 -34.11
N ASP A 82 -23.32 -5.55 -34.21
CA ASP A 82 -24.61 -4.92 -34.51
C ASP A 82 -25.11 -5.28 -35.91
N GLN A 83 -24.20 -5.59 -36.83
CA GLN A 83 -24.50 -6.13 -38.17
C GLN A 83 -24.81 -7.65 -38.16
N GLY A 84 -24.86 -8.28 -37.00
CA GLY A 84 -25.23 -9.69 -36.84
C GLY A 84 -24.08 -10.67 -36.99
N TRP A 85 -22.82 -10.23 -36.89
CA TRP A 85 -21.69 -11.16 -36.86
C TRP A 85 -21.79 -12.08 -35.65
N ALA A 86 -21.65 -13.38 -35.90
CA ALA A 86 -21.63 -14.38 -34.85
C ALA A 86 -20.26 -14.43 -34.16
N ASN A 87 -20.21 -15.05 -32.98
CA ASN A 87 -18.97 -15.24 -32.23
C ASN A 87 -17.83 -15.84 -33.08
N ALA A 88 -18.12 -16.91 -33.81
CA ALA A 88 -17.15 -17.62 -34.64
C ALA A 88 -16.61 -16.75 -35.80
N ASP A 89 -17.34 -15.69 -36.19
CA ASP A 89 -16.88 -14.74 -37.20
C ASP A 89 -15.82 -13.79 -36.65
N LEU A 90 -15.85 -13.49 -35.36
CA LEU A 90 -14.90 -12.59 -34.71
C LEU A 90 -13.71 -13.35 -34.12
N TRP A 91 -13.97 -14.47 -33.43
CA TRP A 91 -12.99 -15.15 -32.60
C TRP A 91 -12.95 -16.66 -32.85
N ASN A 92 -11.74 -17.19 -33.01
CA ASN A 92 -11.49 -18.63 -33.04
C ASN A 92 -11.06 -19.10 -31.65
N ALA A 93 -12.03 -19.60 -30.87
CA ALA A 93 -11.81 -20.05 -29.50
C ALA A 93 -10.77 -21.19 -29.41
N ALA A 94 -10.79 -22.16 -30.34
CA ALA A 94 -9.86 -23.28 -30.34
C ALA A 94 -8.41 -22.85 -30.60
N ALA A 95 -8.22 -21.79 -31.38
CA ALA A 95 -6.91 -21.24 -31.70
C ALA A 95 -6.48 -20.09 -30.77
N GLY A 96 -7.35 -19.62 -29.86
CA GLY A 96 -7.05 -18.52 -28.94
C GLY A 96 -6.73 -17.21 -29.65
N ARG A 97 -7.34 -16.94 -30.81
CA ARG A 97 -7.02 -15.76 -31.64
C ARG A 97 -8.23 -15.24 -32.41
N TYR A 98 -8.14 -14.00 -32.91
CA TYR A 98 -9.11 -13.47 -33.87
C TYR A 98 -9.23 -14.38 -35.10
N SER A 99 -10.44 -14.47 -35.64
CA SER A 99 -10.71 -15.28 -36.81
C SER A 99 -10.02 -14.70 -38.05
N ASP A 100 -9.79 -15.53 -39.06
CA ASP A 100 -9.23 -15.05 -40.33
C ASP A 100 -10.18 -14.08 -41.03
N ARG A 101 -11.50 -14.25 -40.85
CA ARG A 101 -12.54 -13.37 -41.38
C ARG A 101 -12.44 -11.97 -40.75
N PHE A 102 -12.30 -11.90 -39.43
CA PHE A 102 -12.15 -10.63 -38.72
C PHE A 102 -10.86 -9.91 -39.12
N LEU A 103 -9.73 -10.63 -39.18
CA LEU A 103 -8.46 -10.05 -39.62
C LEU A 103 -8.54 -9.50 -41.05
N ALA A 104 -9.25 -10.20 -41.95
CA ALA A 104 -9.49 -9.70 -43.30
C ALA A 104 -10.32 -8.41 -43.29
N THR A 105 -11.38 -8.32 -42.48
CA THR A 105 -12.19 -7.11 -42.34
C THR A 105 -11.45 -5.95 -41.70
N VAL A 106 -10.54 -6.19 -40.74
CA VAL A 106 -9.66 -5.14 -40.23
C VAL A 106 -8.74 -4.59 -41.33
N ALA A 107 -8.23 -5.47 -42.20
CA ALA A 107 -7.36 -5.08 -43.30
C ALA A 107 -8.08 -4.29 -44.42
N GLU A 108 -9.40 -4.41 -44.53
CA GLU A 108 -10.21 -3.57 -45.43
C GLU A 108 -10.26 -2.10 -44.98
N GLY A 109 -9.77 -1.78 -43.78
CA GLY A 109 -9.85 -0.47 -43.17
C GLY A 109 -11.21 -0.22 -42.50
N TYR A 110 -11.34 0.93 -41.85
CA TYR A 110 -12.56 1.29 -41.15
C TYR A 110 -12.74 2.80 -41.07
N THR A 111 -13.90 3.27 -41.50
CA THR A 111 -14.31 4.67 -41.39
C THR A 111 -15.41 4.77 -40.33
N PRO A 112 -15.15 5.43 -39.19
CA PRO A 112 -16.15 5.63 -38.16
C PRO A 112 -17.23 6.62 -38.61
N THR A 113 -18.42 6.47 -38.04
CA THR A 113 -19.54 7.41 -38.17
C THR A 113 -19.32 8.67 -37.33
N VAL A 114 -20.11 9.71 -37.57
CA VAL A 114 -20.01 10.99 -36.84
C VAL A 114 -20.31 10.83 -35.34
N GLU A 115 -21.04 9.78 -34.97
CA GLU A 115 -21.39 9.45 -33.58
C GLU A 115 -20.23 8.74 -32.83
N GLU A 116 -19.27 8.19 -33.55
CA GLU A 116 -18.12 7.45 -33.00
C GLU A 116 -16.95 8.41 -32.76
N THR A 117 -17.09 9.26 -31.74
CA THR A 117 -16.23 10.42 -31.49
C THR A 117 -14.81 10.08 -31.03
N ASP A 118 -14.56 8.85 -30.60
CA ASP A 118 -13.30 8.34 -30.06
C ASP A 118 -12.55 7.39 -31.00
N ALA A 119 -13.06 7.21 -32.23
CA ALA A 119 -12.44 6.40 -33.27
C ALA A 119 -11.95 7.27 -34.44
N ALA A 120 -10.83 6.86 -35.01
CA ALA A 120 -10.22 7.50 -36.17
C ALA A 120 -10.42 6.64 -37.42
N GLN A 121 -10.10 7.19 -38.59
CA GLN A 121 -10.09 6.42 -39.83
C GLN A 121 -8.89 5.47 -39.82
N LEU A 122 -9.15 4.16 -39.96
CA LEU A 122 -8.14 3.14 -40.16
C LEU A 122 -7.98 2.88 -41.66
N GLU A 123 -6.77 3.13 -42.17
CA GLU A 123 -6.42 2.89 -43.55
C GLU A 123 -6.41 1.38 -43.89
N PRO A 124 -6.76 0.99 -45.12
CA PRO A 124 -6.66 -0.39 -45.56
C PRO A 124 -5.20 -0.86 -45.65
N CYS A 125 -4.99 -2.17 -45.57
CA CYS A 125 -3.70 -2.82 -45.78
C CYS A 125 -3.85 -4.20 -46.44
N GLU A 126 -2.74 -4.86 -46.77
CA GLU A 126 -2.78 -6.21 -47.34
C GLU A 126 -3.17 -7.27 -46.29
N GLY A 127 -4.39 -7.81 -46.39
CA GLY A 127 -4.93 -8.80 -45.45
C GLY A 127 -4.05 -10.02 -45.16
N PRO A 128 -3.47 -10.69 -46.18
CA PRO A 128 -2.55 -11.81 -45.96
C PRO A 128 -1.32 -11.43 -45.13
N VAL A 129 -0.78 -10.22 -45.34
CA VAL A 129 0.39 -9.70 -44.63
C VAL A 129 0.04 -9.35 -43.19
N LEU A 130 -1.12 -8.71 -42.96
CA LEU A 130 -1.63 -8.43 -41.60
C LEU A 130 -1.79 -9.72 -40.81
N ARG A 131 -2.40 -10.75 -41.41
CA ARG A 131 -2.56 -12.07 -40.77
C ARG A 131 -1.22 -12.70 -40.44
N GLN A 132 -0.25 -12.62 -41.34
CA GLN A 132 1.10 -13.17 -41.11
C GLN A 132 1.80 -12.44 -39.96
N ALA A 133 1.78 -11.10 -39.94
CA ALA A 133 2.37 -10.30 -38.87
C ALA A 133 1.70 -10.58 -37.50
N TYR A 134 0.37 -10.69 -37.49
CA TYR A 134 -0.40 -11.03 -36.29
C TYR A 134 -0.03 -12.41 -35.73
N LEU A 135 0.11 -13.42 -36.60
CA LEU A 135 0.51 -14.77 -36.17
C LEU A 135 1.98 -14.81 -35.71
N ALA A 136 2.85 -14.00 -36.32
CA ALA A 136 4.25 -13.90 -35.92
C ALA A 136 4.39 -13.29 -34.52
N ASP A 137 3.69 -12.18 -34.23
CA ASP A 137 3.71 -11.56 -32.90
C ASP A 137 3.10 -12.49 -31.83
N LEU A 138 1.98 -13.16 -32.16
CA LEU A 138 1.37 -14.16 -31.29
C LEU A 138 2.31 -15.34 -30.96
N ALA A 139 3.20 -15.71 -31.89
CA ALA A 139 4.21 -16.74 -31.64
C ALA A 139 5.41 -16.20 -30.84
N ALA A 140 5.80 -14.94 -31.07
CA ALA A 140 6.94 -14.29 -30.41
C ALA A 140 6.65 -13.93 -28.93
N ASP A 141 5.41 -13.62 -28.60
CA ASP A 141 4.93 -13.48 -27.21
C ASP A 141 5.00 -14.77 -26.39
N GLY A 142 5.32 -15.90 -27.04
CA GLY A 142 5.64 -17.18 -26.40
C GLY A 142 7.00 -17.19 -25.69
N GLY A 143 7.25 -16.24 -24.78
CA GLY A 143 8.12 -16.49 -23.63
C GLY A 143 7.59 -17.66 -22.79
N ASP A 144 8.13 -17.91 -21.58
CA ASP A 144 7.85 -19.09 -20.73
C ASP A 144 6.36 -19.46 -20.47
N ILE A 145 5.40 -18.68 -20.95
CA ILE A 145 3.96 -18.99 -20.98
C ILE A 145 3.47 -19.01 -22.45
N PRO A 146 3.26 -20.19 -23.07
CA PRO A 146 2.96 -20.31 -24.50
C PRO A 146 1.55 -19.77 -24.87
N PRO A 147 1.31 -19.38 -26.15
CA PRO A 147 0.06 -18.77 -26.66
C PRO A 147 -1.21 -19.66 -26.60
N LYS A 148 -1.09 -20.87 -26.04
CA LYS A 148 -2.23 -21.69 -25.57
C LYS A 148 -2.66 -21.36 -24.12
N GLY A 149 -1.98 -20.43 -23.43
CA GLY A 149 -2.00 -20.29 -21.98
C GLY A 149 -3.16 -19.51 -21.38
N LEU A 150 -3.71 -18.49 -22.06
CA LEU A 150 -4.79 -17.69 -21.45
C LEU A 150 -6.14 -18.39 -21.45
N ALA A 151 -6.45 -19.20 -22.48
CA ALA A 151 -7.68 -20.01 -22.48
C ALA A 151 -7.66 -21.09 -21.38
N GLN A 152 -6.47 -21.52 -20.93
CA GLN A 152 -6.33 -22.43 -19.79
C GLN A 152 -6.78 -21.79 -18.47
N LEU A 153 -6.85 -20.45 -18.41
CA LEU A 153 -7.35 -19.73 -17.24
C LEU A 153 -8.87 -19.79 -17.13
N ASP A 154 -9.59 -20.07 -18.22
CA ASP A 154 -11.06 -19.94 -18.28
C ASP A 154 -11.77 -20.71 -17.15
N PRO A 155 -11.46 -21.99 -16.87
CA PRO A 155 -12.10 -22.70 -15.75
C PRO A 155 -11.86 -22.01 -14.40
N THR A 156 -10.63 -21.55 -14.17
CA THR A 156 -10.24 -20.87 -12.92
C THR A 156 -10.92 -19.52 -12.77
N LEU A 157 -10.99 -18.73 -13.84
CA LEU A 157 -11.65 -17.42 -13.87
C LEU A 157 -13.15 -17.56 -13.61
N LEU A 158 -13.80 -18.54 -14.23
CA LEU A 158 -15.23 -18.79 -14.04
C LEU A 158 -15.54 -19.27 -12.61
N ALA A 159 -14.74 -20.22 -12.09
CA ALA A 159 -14.87 -20.68 -10.71
C ALA A 159 -14.65 -19.54 -9.70
N PHE A 160 -13.74 -18.61 -9.98
CA PHE A 160 -13.56 -17.42 -9.16
C PHE A 160 -14.82 -16.53 -9.19
N VAL A 161 -15.39 -16.26 -10.37
CA VAL A 161 -16.60 -15.44 -10.51
C VAL A 161 -17.80 -16.04 -9.76
N GLU A 162 -17.96 -17.37 -9.76
CA GLU A 162 -19.01 -18.05 -8.98
C GLU A 162 -18.91 -17.77 -7.47
N ARG A 163 -17.69 -17.56 -6.97
CA ARG A 163 -17.40 -17.32 -5.55
C ARG A 163 -17.44 -15.84 -5.18
N VAL A 164 -17.49 -14.92 -6.15
CA VAL A 164 -17.57 -13.48 -5.88
C VAL A 164 -18.82 -13.09 -5.08
N PRO A 165 -20.07 -13.46 -5.47
CA PRO A 165 -21.26 -13.03 -4.74
C PRO A 165 -21.26 -13.37 -3.24
N PRO A 166 -20.96 -14.61 -2.79
CA PRO A 166 -20.92 -14.92 -1.35
C PRO A 166 -19.75 -14.26 -0.60
N ASN A 167 -18.72 -13.78 -1.29
CA ASN A 167 -17.55 -13.12 -0.69
C ASN A 167 -17.52 -11.60 -0.91
N TYR A 168 -18.56 -11.04 -1.53
CA TYR A 168 -18.66 -9.61 -1.79
C TYR A 168 -19.03 -8.86 -0.52
N SER A 169 -18.03 -8.20 0.05
CA SER A 169 -18.10 -7.42 1.29
C SER A 169 -18.26 -5.93 1.02
N ARG A 170 -18.60 -5.54 -0.22
CA ARG A 170 -18.90 -4.15 -0.65
C ARG A 170 -17.81 -3.13 -0.29
N LEU A 171 -16.58 -3.60 -0.15
CA LEU A 171 -15.40 -2.75 0.01
C LEU A 171 -15.16 -1.97 -1.29
N GLU A 172 -14.54 -0.80 -1.19
CA GLU A 172 -14.35 0.05 -2.36
C GLU A 172 -13.52 -0.64 -3.44
N SER A 173 -12.43 -1.32 -3.06
CA SER A 173 -11.59 -2.05 -4.00
C SER A 173 -12.33 -3.20 -4.69
N GLN A 174 -13.24 -3.89 -3.98
CA GLN A 174 -14.06 -4.96 -4.56
C GLN A 174 -15.08 -4.38 -5.55
N ARG A 175 -15.73 -3.26 -5.19
CA ARG A 175 -16.66 -2.57 -6.09
C ARG A 175 -15.95 -2.08 -7.34
N GLN A 176 -14.77 -1.49 -7.20
CA GLN A 176 -13.92 -1.07 -8.32
C GLN A 176 -13.56 -2.26 -9.21
N ALA A 177 -13.20 -3.40 -8.64
CA ALA A 177 -12.92 -4.62 -9.39
C ALA A 177 -14.11 -5.06 -10.26
N LEU A 178 -15.32 -5.02 -9.70
CA LEU A 178 -16.57 -5.32 -10.41
C LEU A 178 -16.87 -4.30 -11.52
N VAL A 179 -16.74 -3.01 -11.23
CA VAL A 179 -16.96 -1.93 -12.21
C VAL A 179 -15.99 -2.08 -13.38
N GLU A 180 -14.70 -2.32 -13.12
CA GLU A 180 -13.70 -2.54 -14.17
C GLU A 180 -13.98 -3.81 -14.98
N ALA A 181 -14.47 -4.88 -14.34
CA ALA A 181 -14.90 -6.08 -15.04
C ALA A 181 -16.05 -5.77 -16.00
N VAL A 182 -17.07 -5.02 -15.57
CA VAL A 182 -18.18 -4.62 -16.47
C VAL A 182 -17.69 -3.70 -17.57
N ARG A 183 -16.82 -2.72 -17.24
CA ARG A 183 -16.25 -1.78 -18.21
C ARG A 183 -15.56 -2.52 -19.35
N LEU A 184 -14.66 -3.44 -19.02
CA LEU A 184 -13.95 -4.24 -20.02
C LEU A 184 -14.88 -5.19 -20.77
N TRP A 185 -15.77 -5.88 -20.06
CA TRP A 185 -16.70 -6.84 -20.67
C TRP A 185 -17.67 -6.18 -21.65
N ARG A 186 -18.15 -4.98 -21.32
CA ARG A 186 -19.04 -4.17 -22.17
C ARG A 186 -18.27 -3.30 -23.15
N GLN A 187 -16.94 -3.37 -23.17
CA GLN A 187 -16.10 -2.57 -24.05
C GLN A 187 -16.47 -1.09 -23.91
N LEU A 188 -16.36 -0.55 -22.69
CA LEU A 188 -16.59 0.85 -22.34
C LEU A 188 -15.26 1.59 -22.12
N ASP A 189 -15.24 2.88 -22.44
CA ASP A 189 -14.02 3.71 -22.41
C ASP A 189 -13.71 4.23 -21.00
N ALA A 190 -14.73 4.42 -20.18
CA ALA A 190 -14.63 4.97 -18.84
C ALA A 190 -15.42 4.12 -17.83
N ALA A 191 -14.98 4.12 -16.56
CA ALA A 191 -15.64 3.37 -15.49
C ALA A 191 -17.05 3.91 -15.21
N GLU A 192 -17.23 5.21 -15.30
CA GLU A 192 -18.49 5.92 -15.07
C GLU A 192 -19.57 5.54 -16.09
N ALA A 193 -19.16 5.14 -17.31
CA ALA A 193 -20.10 4.66 -18.34
C ALA A 193 -20.80 3.35 -17.92
N VAL A 194 -20.23 2.60 -16.97
CA VAL A 194 -20.85 1.39 -16.41
C VAL A 194 -22.18 1.72 -15.76
N TYR A 195 -22.31 2.88 -15.09
CA TYR A 195 -23.54 3.28 -14.41
C TYR A 195 -24.70 3.45 -15.39
N GLY A 196 -24.45 4.06 -16.55
CA GLY A 196 -25.43 4.21 -17.61
C GLY A 196 -25.87 2.87 -18.20
N VAL A 197 -24.91 1.99 -18.54
CA VAL A 197 -25.21 0.66 -19.12
C VAL A 197 -25.96 -0.24 -18.15
N LEU A 198 -25.68 -0.13 -16.85
CA LEU A 198 -26.36 -0.88 -15.80
C LEU A 198 -27.63 -0.19 -15.27
N GLN A 199 -28.01 0.97 -15.83
CA GLN A 199 -29.19 1.76 -15.43
C GLN A 199 -29.18 2.15 -13.93
N VAL A 200 -27.99 2.42 -13.40
CA VAL A 200 -27.79 2.84 -12.01
C VAL A 200 -28.09 4.33 -11.87
N PRO A 201 -28.95 4.75 -10.91
CA PRO A 201 -29.19 6.17 -10.64
C PRO A 201 -27.90 6.88 -10.20
N VAL A 202 -27.64 8.08 -10.74
CA VAL A 202 -26.48 8.91 -10.42
C VAL A 202 -26.95 10.33 -10.09
N VAL A 203 -26.48 10.89 -8.98
CA VAL A 203 -26.70 12.29 -8.59
C VAL A 203 -25.34 12.93 -8.33
N ASP A 204 -25.05 14.06 -9.00
CA ASP A 204 -23.76 14.77 -8.89
C ASP A 204 -22.53 13.86 -9.08
N GLN A 205 -22.58 12.97 -10.08
CA GLN A 205 -21.54 11.97 -10.39
C GLN A 205 -21.35 10.87 -9.33
N VAL A 206 -22.21 10.84 -8.30
CA VAL A 206 -22.21 9.80 -7.27
C VAL A 206 -23.32 8.78 -7.56
N PRO A 207 -22.99 7.49 -7.78
CA PRO A 207 -24.00 6.47 -8.01
C PRO A 207 -24.73 6.08 -6.71
N ASP A 208 -25.99 5.66 -6.82
CA ASP A 208 -26.65 4.90 -5.75
C ASP A 208 -25.90 3.57 -5.58
N GLU A 209 -25.13 3.46 -4.51
CA GLU A 209 -24.28 2.30 -4.25
C GLU A 209 -25.07 1.00 -4.05
N THR A 210 -26.29 1.08 -3.50
CA THR A 210 -27.11 -0.13 -3.30
C THR A 210 -27.62 -0.64 -4.64
N ALA A 211 -28.10 0.26 -5.49
CA ALA A 211 -28.49 -0.07 -6.85
C ALA A 211 -27.30 -0.59 -7.68
N LEU A 212 -26.14 0.05 -7.55
CA LEU A 212 -24.90 -0.35 -8.21
C LEU A 212 -24.47 -1.76 -7.78
N ASP A 213 -24.41 -2.03 -6.48
CA ASP A 213 -24.01 -3.34 -5.94
C ASP A 213 -24.93 -4.46 -6.44
N GLN A 214 -26.25 -4.21 -6.50
CA GLN A 214 -27.21 -5.17 -7.05
C GLN A 214 -27.01 -5.39 -8.55
N ALA A 215 -26.83 -4.32 -9.32
CA ALA A 215 -26.64 -4.40 -10.76
C ALA A 215 -25.33 -5.09 -11.15
N LEU A 216 -24.24 -4.84 -10.42
CA LEU A 216 -22.94 -5.51 -10.62
C LEU A 216 -23.03 -7.01 -10.36
N LEU A 217 -23.69 -7.43 -9.27
CA LEU A 217 -23.88 -8.85 -8.97
C LEU A 217 -24.78 -9.54 -10.00
N ALA A 218 -25.87 -8.90 -10.42
CA ALA A 218 -26.74 -9.41 -11.48
C ALA A 218 -25.98 -9.54 -12.81
N PHE A 219 -25.14 -8.55 -13.13
CA PHE A 219 -24.28 -8.60 -14.30
C PHE A 219 -23.32 -9.79 -14.24
N LEU A 220 -22.61 -10.00 -13.13
CA LEU A 220 -21.68 -11.12 -12.97
C LEU A 220 -22.37 -12.49 -13.14
N GLN A 221 -23.57 -12.66 -12.59
CA GLN A 221 -24.36 -13.88 -12.78
C GLN A 221 -24.70 -14.10 -14.25
N SER A 222 -25.03 -13.03 -14.99
CA SER A 222 -25.25 -13.13 -16.43
C SER A 222 -23.96 -13.41 -17.20
N ALA A 223 -22.83 -12.84 -16.77
CA ALA A 223 -21.54 -12.96 -17.41
C ALA A 223 -21.08 -14.43 -17.48
N LEU A 224 -21.30 -15.20 -16.41
CA LEU A 224 -21.05 -16.66 -16.39
C LEU A 224 -21.81 -17.40 -17.50
N ARG A 225 -23.07 -17.04 -17.75
CA ARG A 225 -23.92 -17.69 -18.76
C ARG A 225 -23.52 -17.34 -20.20
N TYR A 226 -22.98 -16.14 -20.41
CA TYR A 226 -22.64 -15.61 -21.73
C TYR A 226 -21.13 -15.57 -22.00
N TYR A 227 -20.32 -16.21 -21.15
CA TYR A 227 -18.89 -16.33 -21.40
C TYR A 227 -18.65 -17.18 -22.64
N SER A 228 -17.86 -16.64 -23.56
CA SER A 228 -17.53 -17.23 -24.85
C SER A 228 -16.03 -17.22 -25.12
N GLY A 229 -15.22 -16.80 -24.13
CA GLY A 229 -13.77 -16.78 -24.22
C GLY A 229 -13.20 -15.65 -25.08
N TYR A 230 -13.97 -14.58 -25.32
CA TYR A 230 -13.48 -13.40 -26.03
C TYR A 230 -12.35 -12.71 -25.24
N PRO A 231 -11.41 -12.02 -25.93
CA PRO A 231 -10.34 -11.26 -25.29
C PRO A 231 -10.85 -10.30 -24.20
N HIS A 232 -11.85 -9.48 -24.49
CA HIS A 232 -12.39 -8.50 -23.54
C HIS A 232 -13.09 -9.14 -22.33
N GLN A 233 -13.76 -10.30 -22.52
CA GLN A 233 -14.36 -11.04 -21.41
C GLN A 233 -13.30 -11.65 -20.50
N ARG A 234 -12.28 -12.28 -21.10
CA ARG A 234 -11.18 -12.88 -20.34
C ARG A 234 -10.39 -11.82 -19.61
N GLU A 235 -10.08 -10.71 -20.28
CA GLU A 235 -9.37 -9.58 -19.68
C GLU A 235 -10.20 -8.94 -18.56
N ALA A 236 -11.52 -8.82 -18.73
CA ALA A 236 -12.42 -8.39 -17.65
C ALA A 236 -12.31 -9.30 -16.41
N LEU A 237 -12.26 -10.62 -16.59
CA LEU A 237 -12.14 -11.55 -15.47
C LEU A 237 -10.73 -11.56 -14.86
N ILE A 238 -9.67 -11.43 -15.67
CA ILE A 238 -8.30 -11.29 -15.16
C ILE A 238 -8.20 -9.99 -14.33
N ARG A 239 -8.71 -8.88 -14.85
CA ARG A 239 -8.72 -7.59 -14.16
C ARG A 239 -9.54 -7.63 -12.87
N LEU A 240 -10.68 -8.34 -12.90
CA LEU A 240 -11.48 -8.60 -11.71
C LEU A 240 -10.63 -9.33 -10.65
N VAL A 241 -9.97 -10.43 -11.00
CA VAL A 241 -9.12 -11.18 -10.06
C VAL A 241 -7.98 -10.30 -9.53
N GLN A 242 -7.29 -9.57 -10.42
CA GLN A 242 -6.18 -8.69 -10.06
C GLN A 242 -6.60 -7.69 -8.99
N LEU A 243 -7.66 -6.93 -9.26
CA LEU A 243 -8.12 -5.88 -8.34
C LEU A 243 -8.73 -6.47 -7.07
N TRP A 244 -9.46 -7.58 -7.18
CA TRP A 244 -10.06 -8.25 -6.03
C TRP A 244 -9.02 -8.81 -5.07
N ARG A 245 -7.94 -9.39 -5.59
CA ARG A 245 -6.83 -9.96 -4.81
C ARG A 245 -5.72 -8.94 -4.51
N LYS A 246 -5.84 -7.71 -5.02
CA LYS A 246 -4.84 -6.64 -4.90
C LYS A 246 -3.44 -7.08 -5.39
N LEU A 247 -3.39 -7.77 -6.54
CA LEU A 247 -2.15 -8.22 -7.15
C LEU A 247 -1.48 -7.08 -7.93
N ASP A 248 -0.14 -7.07 -7.90
CA ASP A 248 0.66 -5.96 -8.39
C ASP A 248 0.51 -5.74 -9.90
N SER A 249 0.36 -6.82 -10.65
CA SER A 249 0.26 -6.77 -12.11
C SER A 249 -0.68 -7.82 -12.70
N ARG A 250 -0.99 -7.63 -13.98
CA ARG A 250 -1.73 -8.60 -14.78
C ARG A 250 -0.95 -9.91 -14.91
N GLU A 251 0.36 -9.82 -15.12
CA GLU A 251 1.26 -10.95 -15.28
C GLU A 251 1.35 -11.77 -13.99
N ASP A 252 1.44 -11.09 -12.84
CA ASP A 252 1.39 -11.71 -11.52
C ASP A 252 0.02 -12.40 -11.28
N THR A 253 -1.06 -11.78 -11.75
CA THR A 253 -2.39 -12.38 -11.73
C THR A 253 -2.46 -13.66 -12.55
N ILE A 254 -1.93 -13.64 -13.77
CA ILE A 254 -1.89 -14.82 -14.64
C ILE A 254 -1.03 -15.93 -14.02
N ALA A 255 0.17 -15.59 -13.53
CA ALA A 255 1.05 -16.54 -12.86
C ALA A 255 0.37 -17.19 -11.64
N THR A 256 -0.33 -16.39 -10.84
CA THR A 256 -1.11 -16.86 -9.68
C THR A 256 -2.26 -17.78 -10.09
N LEU A 257 -2.97 -17.44 -11.17
CA LEU A 257 -4.08 -18.26 -11.69
C LEU A 257 -3.60 -19.59 -12.31
N LEU A 258 -2.36 -19.66 -12.80
CA LEU A 258 -1.73 -20.87 -13.33
C LEU A 258 -1.13 -21.77 -12.24
N ALA A 259 -0.99 -21.29 -11.00
CA ALA A 259 -0.46 -22.06 -9.88
C ALA A 259 -1.47 -23.11 -9.35
N SER A 260 -0.97 -24.10 -8.60
CA SER A 260 -1.69 -25.33 -8.25
C SER A 260 -2.89 -25.18 -7.31
N ASP A 261 -3.04 -24.04 -6.62
CA ASP A 261 -4.25 -23.72 -5.85
C ASP A 261 -4.68 -22.28 -6.13
N PRO A 262 -5.45 -22.05 -7.21
CA PRO A 262 -5.92 -20.72 -7.54
C PRO A 262 -6.96 -20.21 -6.52
N PHE A 263 -7.39 -20.99 -5.54
CA PHE A 263 -8.42 -20.64 -4.57
C PHE A 263 -7.87 -20.30 -3.17
N ALA A 264 -6.57 -20.46 -2.94
CA ALA A 264 -5.92 -20.27 -1.63
C ALA A 264 -6.14 -18.87 -1.00
N HIS A 265 -6.40 -17.85 -1.82
CA HIS A 265 -6.42 -16.44 -1.38
C HIS A 265 -7.82 -15.86 -1.13
N GLU A 266 -8.87 -16.68 -1.14
CA GLU A 266 -10.25 -16.15 -1.10
C GLU A 266 -10.76 -15.80 0.30
N THR A 267 -10.11 -16.31 1.36
CA THR A 267 -10.32 -15.84 2.73
C THR A 267 -9.21 -14.86 3.07
N ASN A 268 -9.22 -13.68 2.44
CA ASN A 268 -8.25 -12.63 2.70
C ASN A 268 -8.52 -11.98 4.08
N LEU A 269 -8.29 -12.73 5.16
CA LEU A 269 -8.40 -12.24 6.53
C LEU A 269 -7.49 -11.04 6.84
N PRO A 270 -6.30 -10.86 6.21
CA PRO A 270 -5.53 -9.62 6.40
C PRO A 270 -6.32 -8.33 6.15
N ILE A 271 -7.41 -8.37 5.35
CA ILE A 271 -8.23 -7.20 5.08
C ILE A 271 -8.90 -6.59 6.33
N ILE A 272 -9.14 -7.39 7.38
CA ILE A 272 -9.76 -6.93 8.62
C ILE A 272 -8.75 -6.42 9.66
N ASP A 273 -7.45 -6.54 9.40
CA ASP A 273 -6.40 -6.14 10.33
C ASP A 273 -6.48 -4.67 10.74
N PRO A 274 -6.77 -3.70 9.85
CA PRO A 274 -7.01 -2.32 10.26
C PRO A 274 -8.12 -2.20 11.31
N ALA A 275 -9.22 -2.94 11.17
CA ALA A 275 -10.33 -2.90 12.14
C ALA A 275 -9.94 -3.56 13.47
N LEU A 276 -9.16 -4.65 13.43
CA LEU A 276 -8.60 -5.27 14.63
C LEU A 276 -7.70 -4.29 15.39
N ILE A 277 -6.80 -3.60 14.69
CA ILE A 277 -5.89 -2.61 15.30
C ILE A 277 -6.65 -1.39 15.82
N ALA A 278 -7.61 -0.87 15.05
CA ALA A 278 -8.46 0.24 15.49
C ALA A 278 -9.20 -0.13 16.79
N PHE A 279 -9.80 -1.31 16.82
CA PHE A 279 -10.51 -1.82 17.98
C PHE A 279 -9.59 -1.91 19.21
N VAL A 280 -8.42 -2.55 19.14
CA VAL A 280 -7.53 -2.67 20.31
C VAL A 280 -6.99 -1.33 20.80
N GLN A 281 -6.80 -0.34 19.91
CA GLN A 281 -6.38 1.01 20.33
C GLN A 281 -7.47 1.72 21.15
N THR A 282 -8.75 1.44 20.90
CA THR A 282 -9.86 2.05 21.66
C THR A 282 -10.08 1.39 23.03
N LEU A 283 -9.70 0.11 23.19
CA LEU A 283 -9.99 -0.70 24.37
C LEU A 283 -9.56 -0.08 25.71
N PRO A 284 -8.36 0.51 25.87
CA PRO A 284 -7.96 1.09 27.15
C PRO A 284 -8.94 2.14 27.68
N SER A 285 -9.58 2.91 26.78
CA SER A 285 -10.57 3.93 27.17
C SER A 285 -11.94 3.34 27.56
N LEU A 286 -12.26 2.16 27.02
CA LEU A 286 -13.53 1.44 27.22
C LEU A 286 -13.46 0.44 28.38
N TYR A 287 -12.26 0.12 28.87
CA TYR A 287 -12.05 -0.81 29.97
C TYR A 287 -12.65 -0.25 31.27
N ARG A 288 -13.40 -1.10 31.98
CA ARG A 288 -14.08 -0.81 33.25
C ARG A 288 -13.80 -1.87 34.32
N GLY A 289 -12.92 -2.83 34.05
CA GLY A 289 -12.62 -3.92 34.98
C GLY A 289 -13.83 -4.84 35.22
N GLN A 290 -14.67 -5.04 34.21
CA GLN A 290 -15.79 -5.98 34.30
C GLN A 290 -15.31 -7.42 34.06
N GLY A 291 -15.99 -8.41 34.63
CA GLY A 291 -15.57 -9.82 34.56
C GLY A 291 -15.53 -10.38 33.14
N ASP A 292 -16.48 -9.96 32.29
CA ASP A 292 -16.51 -10.31 30.86
C ASP A 292 -15.36 -9.64 30.08
N GLN A 293 -15.02 -8.39 30.40
CA GLN A 293 -13.87 -7.70 29.82
C GLN A 293 -12.55 -8.40 30.20
N ARG A 294 -12.37 -8.75 31.48
CA ARG A 294 -11.22 -9.54 31.95
C ARG A 294 -11.14 -10.87 31.20
N PHE A 295 -12.25 -11.60 31.15
CA PHE A 295 -12.33 -12.88 30.45
C PHE A 295 -11.93 -12.76 28.97
N ALA A 296 -12.48 -11.77 28.25
CA ALA A 296 -12.17 -11.56 26.84
C ALA A 296 -10.67 -11.28 26.62
N LEU A 297 -10.06 -10.41 27.43
CA LEU A 297 -8.64 -10.07 27.30
C LEU A 297 -7.71 -11.21 27.76
N THR A 298 -8.08 -11.96 28.79
CA THR A 298 -7.33 -13.16 29.19
C THR A 298 -7.37 -14.24 28.12
N GLU A 299 -8.52 -14.48 27.47
CA GLU A 299 -8.60 -15.42 26.35
C GLU A 299 -7.81 -14.94 25.13
N ALA A 300 -7.80 -13.63 24.86
CA ALA A 300 -6.96 -13.05 23.82
C ALA A 300 -5.47 -13.24 24.14
N TYR A 301 -5.03 -12.94 25.37
CA TYR A 301 -3.67 -13.16 25.83
C TYR A 301 -3.25 -14.64 25.69
N ARG A 302 -4.11 -15.55 26.14
CA ARG A 302 -3.90 -16.99 26.06
C ARG A 302 -3.67 -17.44 24.61
N ARG A 303 -4.52 -17.02 23.68
CA ARG A 303 -4.39 -17.36 22.25
C ARG A 303 -3.19 -16.69 21.60
N TRP A 304 -2.92 -15.44 21.95
CA TRP A 304 -1.80 -14.66 21.41
C TRP A 304 -0.44 -15.32 21.70
N PHE A 305 -0.29 -15.86 22.92
CA PHE A 305 0.92 -16.57 23.35
C PHE A 305 0.80 -18.10 23.23
N GLU A 306 -0.25 -18.60 22.58
CA GLU A 306 -0.50 -20.03 22.34
C GLU A 306 -0.47 -20.89 23.61
N LEU A 307 -0.95 -20.35 24.73
CA LEU A 307 -0.99 -21.01 26.02
C LEU A 307 -2.11 -22.07 26.08
N GLU A 308 -1.85 -23.18 26.74
CA GLU A 308 -2.72 -24.36 26.74
C GLU A 308 -3.99 -24.14 27.56
N SER A 309 -3.91 -23.32 28.61
CA SER A 309 -5.02 -23.11 29.54
C SER A 309 -5.17 -21.66 30.02
N ARG A 310 -6.37 -21.34 30.52
CA ARG A 310 -6.63 -20.04 31.14
C ARG A 310 -5.82 -19.84 32.43
N ASN A 311 -5.55 -20.92 33.16
CA ASN A 311 -4.74 -20.89 34.38
C ASN A 311 -3.31 -20.47 34.06
N GLU A 312 -2.72 -21.04 33.01
CA GLU A 312 -1.39 -20.64 32.52
C GLU A 312 -1.37 -19.16 32.11
N ALA A 313 -2.42 -18.66 31.44
CA ALA A 313 -2.53 -17.25 31.10
C ALA A 313 -2.57 -16.34 32.34
N LEU A 314 -3.34 -16.71 33.37
CA LEU A 314 -3.41 -15.96 34.63
C LEU A 314 -2.05 -15.94 35.34
N GLU A 315 -1.34 -17.06 35.40
CA GLU A 315 0.00 -17.15 36.01
C GLU A 315 0.99 -16.22 35.29
N LYS A 316 0.99 -16.22 33.95
CA LYS A 316 1.83 -15.33 33.14
C LYS A 316 1.47 -13.85 33.29
N LEU A 317 0.21 -13.55 33.63
CA LEU A 317 -0.28 -12.20 33.95
C LEU A 317 -0.02 -11.81 35.42
N GLY A 318 0.65 -12.66 36.21
CA GLY A 318 1.03 -12.38 37.59
C GLY A 318 -0.05 -12.70 38.62
N VAL A 319 -1.04 -13.53 38.26
CA VAL A 319 -2.11 -14.00 39.15
C VAL A 319 -2.01 -15.51 39.34
N ASN A 320 -1.87 -15.97 40.58
CA ASN A 320 -1.95 -17.38 40.90
C ASN A 320 -3.43 -17.83 40.97
N PRO A 321 -3.88 -18.81 40.15
CA PRO A 321 -5.25 -19.31 40.19
C PRO A 321 -5.67 -19.89 41.54
N ASP A 322 -4.75 -20.50 42.28
CA ASP A 322 -5.03 -21.09 43.59
C ASP A 322 -5.39 -20.02 44.63
N ASP A 323 -4.80 -18.83 44.51
CA ASP A 323 -5.07 -17.71 45.41
C ASP A 323 -6.51 -17.19 45.24
N LEU A 324 -7.11 -17.34 44.05
CA LEU A 324 -8.51 -16.97 43.81
C LEU A 324 -9.48 -17.87 44.56
N VAL A 325 -9.16 -19.17 44.66
CA VAL A 325 -9.96 -20.16 45.38
C VAL A 325 -9.76 -20.01 46.89
N ALA A 326 -8.51 -19.90 47.32
CA ALA A 326 -8.16 -19.78 48.74
C ALA A 326 -8.70 -18.49 49.39
N ASN A 327 -8.83 -17.41 48.61
CA ASN A 327 -9.32 -16.11 49.08
C ASN A 327 -10.76 -15.79 48.65
N ALA A 328 -11.57 -16.79 48.28
CA ALA A 328 -12.93 -16.59 47.79
C ALA A 328 -13.81 -15.74 48.74
N ASP A 329 -13.58 -15.86 50.06
CA ASP A 329 -14.30 -15.13 51.11
C ASP A 329 -13.56 -13.86 51.60
N ASN A 330 -12.47 -13.45 50.94
CA ASN A 330 -11.68 -12.27 51.31
C ASN A 330 -11.75 -11.18 50.22
N PRO A 331 -12.69 -10.21 50.34
CA PRO A 331 -12.91 -9.18 49.32
C PRO A 331 -11.70 -8.27 49.07
N GLU A 332 -10.89 -7.98 50.09
CA GLU A 332 -9.72 -7.11 49.96
C GLU A 332 -8.61 -7.79 49.15
N ALA A 333 -8.35 -9.08 49.43
CA ALA A 333 -7.40 -9.87 48.65
C ALA A 333 -7.84 -10.02 47.19
N LEU A 334 -9.14 -10.30 46.95
CA LEU A 334 -9.69 -10.40 45.60
C LEU A 334 -9.60 -9.07 44.83
N MET A 335 -9.80 -7.94 45.50
CA MET A 335 -9.62 -6.61 44.90
C MET A 335 -8.16 -6.37 44.50
N GLY A 336 -7.19 -6.73 45.34
CA GLY A 336 -5.77 -6.64 45.02
C GLY A 336 -5.39 -7.50 43.81
N THR A 337 -5.88 -8.74 43.76
CA THR A 337 -5.67 -9.64 42.61
C THR A 337 -6.29 -9.09 41.33
N ALA A 338 -7.50 -8.53 41.42
CA ALA A 338 -8.17 -7.89 40.28
C ALA A 338 -7.38 -6.68 39.75
N GLN A 339 -6.82 -5.85 40.63
CA GLN A 339 -5.98 -4.70 40.23
C GLN A 339 -4.69 -5.14 39.52
N THR A 340 -4.03 -6.19 40.02
CA THR A 340 -2.86 -6.78 39.37
C THR A 340 -3.19 -7.27 37.97
N LEU A 341 -4.30 -8.03 37.84
CA LEU A 341 -4.77 -8.52 36.55
C LEU A 341 -5.12 -7.38 35.58
N ASP A 342 -5.88 -6.39 36.05
CA ASP A 342 -6.31 -5.23 35.25
C ASP A 342 -5.10 -4.48 34.68
N ARG A 343 -4.05 -4.30 35.49
CA ARG A 343 -2.82 -3.65 35.04
C ARG A 343 -2.10 -4.47 33.97
N ALA A 344 -1.94 -5.77 34.19
CA ALA A 344 -1.28 -6.67 33.25
C ALA A 344 -2.04 -6.74 31.90
N LEU A 345 -3.37 -6.79 31.94
CA LEU A 345 -4.22 -6.81 30.75
C LEU A 345 -4.15 -5.49 29.97
N LEU A 346 -4.19 -4.33 30.65
CA LEU A 346 -4.04 -3.04 30.00
C LEU A 346 -2.65 -2.86 29.38
N ASP A 347 -1.60 -3.28 30.07
CA ASP A 347 -0.22 -3.25 29.55
C ASP A 347 -0.07 -4.14 28.30
N PHE A 348 -0.70 -5.32 28.30
CA PHE A 348 -0.77 -6.20 27.14
C PHE A 348 -1.45 -5.51 25.95
N VAL A 349 -2.66 -4.98 26.15
CA VAL A 349 -3.46 -4.36 25.08
C VAL A 349 -2.78 -3.15 24.47
N GLN A 350 -2.15 -2.30 25.28
CA GLN A 350 -1.46 -1.11 24.79
C GLN A 350 -0.26 -1.45 23.88
N ARG A 351 0.33 -2.64 24.03
CA ARG A 351 1.47 -3.09 23.21
C ARG A 351 1.04 -3.71 21.89
N LEU A 352 -0.16 -4.28 21.82
CA LEU A 352 -0.68 -5.00 20.65
C LEU A 352 -0.45 -4.28 19.31
N PRO A 353 -0.76 -2.96 19.15
CA PRO A 353 -0.57 -2.27 17.87
C PRO A 353 0.88 -2.28 17.36
N THR A 354 1.85 -2.36 18.27
CA THR A 354 3.29 -2.33 17.94
C THR A 354 3.93 -3.71 17.90
N THR A 355 3.29 -4.73 18.47
CA THR A 355 3.79 -6.11 18.52
C THR A 355 3.08 -7.05 17.55
N TYR A 356 1.99 -6.59 16.92
CA TYR A 356 1.27 -7.35 15.90
C TYR A 356 2.12 -7.47 14.64
N THR A 357 2.29 -8.71 14.18
CA THR A 357 3.08 -9.07 13.00
C THR A 357 2.27 -9.96 12.05
N GLU A 358 0.94 -9.86 12.10
CA GLU A 358 0.02 -10.46 11.11
C GLU A 358 0.02 -12.00 11.07
N THR A 359 0.52 -12.67 12.10
CA THR A 359 0.48 -14.14 12.18
C THR A 359 -0.94 -14.64 12.39
N GLU A 360 -1.24 -15.84 11.90
CA GLU A 360 -2.57 -16.44 12.06
C GLU A 360 -3.00 -16.57 13.55
N PRO A 361 -2.15 -17.05 14.49
CA PRO A 361 -2.52 -17.09 15.90
C PRO A 361 -2.84 -15.71 16.49
N GLN A 362 -2.07 -14.67 16.14
CA GLN A 362 -2.32 -13.30 16.60
C GLN A 362 -3.66 -12.78 16.07
N ARG A 363 -3.91 -12.94 14.77
CA ARG A 363 -5.15 -12.49 14.13
C ARG A 363 -6.37 -13.19 14.74
N GLU A 364 -6.32 -14.50 14.91
CA GLU A 364 -7.41 -15.27 15.53
C GLU A 364 -7.59 -14.92 17.02
N ALA A 365 -6.52 -14.58 17.74
CA ALA A 365 -6.63 -14.05 19.10
C ALA A 365 -7.41 -12.73 19.13
N LEU A 366 -7.13 -11.80 18.19
CA LEU A 366 -7.82 -10.52 18.10
C LEU A 366 -9.27 -10.67 17.60
N ILE A 367 -9.53 -11.54 16.62
CA ILE A 367 -10.90 -11.87 16.18
C ILE A 367 -11.69 -12.42 17.37
N ARG A 368 -11.11 -13.35 18.14
CA ARG A 368 -11.76 -13.89 19.34
C ARG A 368 -12.00 -12.82 20.39
N LEU A 369 -11.06 -11.88 20.55
CA LEU A 369 -11.22 -10.76 21.47
C LEU A 369 -12.43 -9.91 21.09
N VAL A 370 -12.54 -9.51 19.82
CA VAL A 370 -13.70 -8.74 19.29
C VAL A 370 -14.99 -9.52 19.52
N GLN A 371 -15.00 -10.81 19.19
CA GLN A 371 -16.16 -11.69 19.36
C GLN A 371 -16.65 -11.67 20.80
N LEU A 372 -15.76 -11.91 21.77
CA LEU A 372 -16.12 -11.98 23.19
C LEU A 372 -16.52 -10.61 23.73
N TRP A 373 -15.76 -9.57 23.39
CA TRP A 373 -15.99 -8.20 23.86
C TRP A 373 -17.34 -7.64 23.38
N ARG A 374 -17.73 -7.94 22.13
CA ARG A 374 -18.99 -7.49 21.53
C ARG A 374 -20.12 -8.52 21.61
N ARG A 375 -19.87 -9.69 22.20
CA ARG A 375 -20.84 -10.80 22.37
C ARG A 375 -21.46 -11.27 21.06
N LEU A 376 -20.63 -11.43 20.02
CA LEU A 376 -21.08 -11.86 18.69
C LEU A 376 -21.26 -13.39 18.63
N GLU A 377 -22.26 -13.83 17.87
CA GLU A 377 -22.75 -15.22 17.80
C GLU A 377 -21.71 -16.23 17.28
N GLY A 378 -20.62 -15.77 16.67
CA GLY A 378 -19.61 -16.65 16.12
C GLY A 378 -18.49 -15.91 15.41
N ARG A 379 -17.51 -16.68 14.93
CA ARG A 379 -16.39 -16.17 14.14
C ARG A 379 -16.88 -15.48 12.86
N THR A 380 -17.82 -16.09 12.14
CA THR A 380 -18.36 -15.52 10.89
C THR A 380 -19.01 -14.16 11.11
N ALA A 381 -19.90 -14.02 12.10
CA ALA A 381 -20.52 -12.75 12.45
C ALA A 381 -19.48 -11.70 12.87
N THR A 382 -18.40 -12.12 13.53
CA THR A 382 -17.29 -11.25 13.92
C THR A 382 -16.51 -10.73 12.73
N VAL A 383 -16.14 -11.59 11.79
CA VAL A 383 -15.46 -11.18 10.56
C VAL A 383 -16.33 -10.22 9.75
N GLN A 384 -17.64 -10.48 9.65
CA GLN A 384 -18.57 -9.57 8.96
C GLN A 384 -18.67 -8.19 9.64
N ALA A 385 -18.72 -8.16 10.98
CA ALA A 385 -18.70 -6.89 11.72
C ALA A 385 -17.39 -6.10 11.50
N LEU A 386 -16.26 -6.80 11.43
CA LEU A 386 -14.95 -6.18 11.16
C LEU A 386 -14.84 -5.68 9.71
N LEU A 387 -15.40 -6.40 8.74
CA LEU A 387 -15.46 -5.95 7.35
C LEU A 387 -16.29 -4.66 7.20
N GLU A 388 -17.40 -4.55 7.93
CA GLU A 388 -18.18 -3.31 7.98
C GLU A 388 -17.40 -2.15 8.60
N GLU A 389 -16.54 -2.42 9.59
CA GLU A 389 -15.65 -1.41 10.16
C GLU A 389 -14.58 -0.95 9.19
N VAL A 390 -13.97 -1.86 8.44
CA VAL A 390 -13.05 -1.49 7.35
C VAL A 390 -13.74 -0.59 6.34
N ARG A 391 -14.96 -0.95 5.91
CA ARG A 391 -15.74 -0.15 4.95
C ARG A 391 -16.03 1.26 5.48
N ARG A 392 -16.36 1.39 6.77
CA ARG A 392 -16.59 2.70 7.39
C ARG A 392 -15.30 3.53 7.43
N MET A 393 -14.18 2.91 7.81
CA MET A 393 -12.87 3.58 7.85
C MET A 393 -12.40 4.06 6.47
N GLU A 394 -12.60 3.28 5.40
CA GLU A 394 -12.23 3.67 4.02
C GLU A 394 -12.89 5.00 3.60
N ARG A 395 -14.09 5.28 4.11
CA ARG A 395 -14.91 6.45 3.75
C ARG A 395 -14.85 7.60 4.75
N ALA A 396 -14.31 7.33 5.93
CA ALA A 396 -14.30 8.28 7.02
C ALA A 396 -13.35 9.44 6.71
N ALA A 397 -13.85 10.67 6.87
CA ALA A 397 -12.97 11.84 6.89
C ALA A 397 -11.93 11.69 8.01
N PRO A 398 -10.69 12.19 7.87
CA PRO A 398 -9.62 11.97 8.85
C PRO A 398 -9.95 12.38 10.29
N THR A 399 -10.89 13.30 10.49
CA THR A 399 -11.34 13.78 11.80
C THR A 399 -12.58 13.06 12.34
N SER A 400 -13.16 12.12 11.58
CA SER A 400 -14.35 11.37 11.96
C SER A 400 -14.02 10.32 13.04
N PRO A 401 -14.94 10.05 13.98
CA PRO A 401 -14.80 8.91 14.90
C PRO A 401 -14.68 7.55 14.21
N ASP A 402 -15.20 7.44 12.98
CA ASP A 402 -15.11 6.22 12.17
C ASP A 402 -13.76 6.08 11.44
N ALA A 403 -12.87 7.08 11.51
CA ALA A 403 -11.54 6.99 10.89
C ALA A 403 -10.58 6.13 11.72
N MET A 404 -9.50 5.67 11.10
CA MET A 404 -8.44 4.95 11.81
C MET A 404 -7.91 5.81 12.97
N PRO A 405 -7.94 5.32 14.23
CA PRO A 405 -7.46 6.08 15.37
C PRO A 405 -5.97 6.39 15.26
N VAL A 406 -5.59 7.55 15.81
CA VAL A 406 -4.19 7.95 15.90
C VAL A 406 -3.44 6.94 16.78
N PRO A 407 -2.30 6.40 16.31
CA PRO A 407 -1.52 5.44 17.08
C PRO A 407 -1.19 5.96 18.49
N LEU A 408 -1.61 5.22 19.51
CA LEU A 408 -1.26 5.52 20.89
C LEU A 408 0.25 5.37 21.07
N ALA A 409 0.92 6.42 21.55
CA ALA A 409 2.32 6.32 21.94
C ALA A 409 2.45 5.35 23.12
N LEU A 410 3.34 4.36 23.02
CA LEU A 410 3.66 3.51 24.15
C LEU A 410 4.14 4.38 25.32
N PRO A 411 3.63 4.18 26.55
CA PRO A 411 4.16 4.86 27.70
C PRO A 411 5.65 4.50 27.83
N SER A 412 6.51 5.51 27.68
CA SER A 412 7.94 5.30 27.90
C SER A 412 8.16 4.89 29.36
N PRO A 413 9.09 3.95 29.63
CA PRO A 413 9.46 3.66 31.01
C PRO A 413 9.85 4.96 31.73
N PRO A 414 9.56 5.08 33.04
CA PRO A 414 9.89 6.29 33.77
C PRO A 414 11.40 6.53 33.69
N ARG A 415 11.76 7.80 33.47
CA ARG A 415 13.15 8.25 33.44
C ARG A 415 13.79 7.93 34.81
N PRO A 416 14.96 7.26 34.86
CA PRO A 416 15.66 7.05 36.11
C PRO A 416 16.15 8.38 36.70
N SER A 417 16.30 8.43 38.02
CA SER A 417 16.88 9.59 38.73
C SER A 417 18.33 9.86 38.30
N ARG A 418 19.07 8.81 37.92
CA ARG A 418 20.43 8.88 37.40
C ARG A 418 20.63 7.94 36.21
N TRP A 419 21.28 8.44 35.16
CA TRP A 419 21.69 7.64 34.02
C TRP A 419 22.99 6.88 34.30
N THR A 420 23.05 5.63 33.88
CA THR A 420 24.23 4.76 33.89
C THR A 420 24.35 4.10 32.51
N PRO A 421 25.53 3.55 32.15
CA PRO A 421 25.67 2.81 30.89
C PRO A 421 24.65 1.66 30.71
N HIS A 422 24.07 1.16 31.80
CA HIS A 422 23.19 -0.02 31.80
C HIS A 422 21.69 0.30 31.85
N ASN A 423 21.29 1.57 32.02
CA ASN A 423 19.88 1.94 32.14
C ASN A 423 19.39 2.98 31.11
N ILE A 424 20.18 3.21 30.06
CA ILE A 424 19.85 4.18 29.01
C ILE A 424 18.56 3.77 28.28
N GLN A 425 17.63 4.71 28.19
CA GLN A 425 16.37 4.57 27.46
C GLN A 425 16.43 5.49 26.23
N LEU A 426 16.50 4.92 25.03
CA LEU A 426 16.78 5.69 23.79
C LEU A 426 15.77 6.81 23.55
N ALA A 427 14.48 6.56 23.76
CA ALA A 427 13.41 7.53 23.56
C ALA A 427 13.32 8.60 24.66
N ALA A 428 13.95 8.37 25.82
CA ALA A 428 13.85 9.29 26.94
C ALA A 428 14.73 10.54 26.73
N SER A 429 14.23 11.68 27.20
CA SER A 429 15.01 12.91 27.26
C SER A 429 16.21 12.75 28.22
N ILE A 430 17.39 13.25 27.82
CA ILE A 430 18.64 13.16 28.59
C ILE A 430 18.57 14.03 29.84
N VAL A 431 17.84 15.14 29.81
CA VAL A 431 17.57 16.03 30.95
C VAL A 431 16.05 16.15 31.18
N PRO A 432 15.59 16.38 32.43
CA PRO A 432 14.16 16.56 32.72
C PRO A 432 13.55 17.66 31.87
N ASN A 433 12.38 17.40 31.28
CA ASN A 433 11.68 18.30 30.35
C ASN A 433 12.56 18.80 29.17
N GLY A 434 13.61 18.04 28.83
CA GLY A 434 14.52 18.36 27.74
C GLY A 434 14.04 17.85 26.39
N ASN A 435 14.59 18.45 25.34
CA ASN A 435 14.27 18.15 23.94
C ASN A 435 15.29 17.20 23.28
N PHE A 436 16.37 16.85 23.98
CA PHE A 436 17.41 15.97 23.48
C PHE A 436 17.27 14.59 24.08
N THR A 437 17.32 13.56 23.23
CA THR A 437 17.10 12.15 23.58
C THR A 437 18.39 11.35 23.54
N TRP A 438 18.40 10.21 24.23
CA TRP A 438 19.52 9.27 24.15
C TRP A 438 19.70 8.69 22.75
N ALA A 439 18.63 8.56 21.97
CA ALA A 439 18.68 8.16 20.57
C ALA A 439 19.55 9.13 19.74
N GLU A 440 19.39 10.44 19.93
CA GLU A 440 20.23 11.43 19.24
C GLU A 440 21.69 11.35 19.70
N ALA A 441 21.93 11.25 21.02
CA ALA A 441 23.28 11.21 21.57
C ALA A 441 24.08 9.97 21.15
N THR A 442 23.40 8.83 20.96
CA THR A 442 24.02 7.51 20.69
C THR A 442 23.83 7.04 19.25
N ARG A 443 23.27 7.87 18.36
CA ARG A 443 22.90 7.49 16.98
C ARG A 443 22.02 6.23 16.96
N GLY A 444 20.86 6.32 17.60
CA GLY A 444 19.88 5.25 17.68
C GLY A 444 20.35 4.02 18.45
N GLY A 445 21.29 4.19 19.40
CA GLY A 445 21.88 3.08 20.16
C GLY A 445 23.11 2.44 19.52
N ALA A 446 23.51 2.83 18.31
CA ALA A 446 24.71 2.27 17.65
C ALA A 446 26.03 2.70 18.33
N ARG A 447 25.99 3.75 19.15
CA ARG A 447 27.15 4.34 19.83
C ARG A 447 26.85 4.46 21.31
N MET A 448 26.70 3.33 21.99
CA MET A 448 26.48 3.33 23.44
C MET A 448 27.71 3.85 24.19
N PRO A 449 27.54 4.71 25.22
CA PRO A 449 28.65 5.20 26.03
C PRO A 449 29.27 4.03 26.82
N PRO A 450 30.60 3.84 26.76
CA PRO A 450 31.25 2.65 27.32
C PRO A 450 31.42 2.72 28.84
N ASN A 451 31.27 3.90 29.43
CA ASN A 451 31.51 4.13 30.85
C ASN A 451 30.73 5.33 31.37
N GLN A 452 30.67 5.45 32.71
CA GLN A 452 29.95 6.51 33.38
C GLN A 452 30.48 7.91 33.05
N ALA A 453 31.79 8.08 32.83
CA ALA A 453 32.38 9.37 32.50
C ALA A 453 31.82 9.93 31.16
N THR A 454 31.60 9.05 30.19
CA THR A 454 30.97 9.40 28.90
C THR A 454 29.48 9.72 29.08
N VAL A 455 28.77 8.97 29.93
CA VAL A 455 27.37 9.26 30.29
C VAL A 455 27.24 10.66 30.92
N ASP A 456 28.08 10.96 31.92
CA ASP A 456 28.08 12.23 32.63
C ASP A 456 28.48 13.39 31.69
N ALA A 457 29.35 13.13 30.72
CA ALA A 457 29.73 14.06 29.66
C ALA A 457 28.57 14.40 28.72
N ILE A 458 27.82 13.39 28.27
CA ILE A 458 26.61 13.55 27.47
C ILE A 458 25.55 14.34 28.23
N VAL A 459 25.30 13.99 29.51
CA VAL A 459 24.33 14.72 30.35
C VAL A 459 24.69 16.20 30.50
N ARG A 460 25.99 16.51 30.71
CA ARG A 460 26.47 17.89 30.84
C ARG A 460 26.28 18.72 29.57
N ILE A 461 26.67 18.20 28.40
CA ILE A 461 26.45 18.94 27.15
C ILE A 461 24.95 19.04 26.82
N ALA A 462 24.13 18.03 27.17
CA ALA A 462 22.67 18.10 26.98
C ALA A 462 22.03 19.23 27.81
N GLN A 463 22.47 19.44 29.06
CA GLN A 463 22.01 20.55 29.90
C GLN A 463 22.35 21.92 29.28
N LEU A 464 23.59 22.10 28.82
CA LEU A 464 24.01 23.36 28.19
C LEU A 464 23.34 23.58 26.84
N ALA A 465 23.22 22.53 26.02
CA ALA A 465 22.54 22.60 24.73
C ALA A 465 21.05 22.94 24.88
N GLN A 466 20.39 22.47 25.95
CA GLN A 466 19.00 22.85 26.24
C GLN A 466 18.88 24.35 26.49
N GLN A 467 19.79 24.94 27.29
CA GLN A 467 19.83 26.39 27.48
C GLN A 467 20.07 27.15 26.16
N ALA A 468 20.91 26.60 25.28
CA ALA A 468 21.16 27.20 23.96
C ALA A 468 19.95 27.13 23.04
N ARG A 469 19.25 26.00 23.05
CA ARG A 469 17.99 25.80 22.33
C ARG A 469 16.92 26.79 22.78
N ASP A 470 16.74 26.92 24.10
CA ASP A 470 15.74 27.82 24.69
C ASP A 470 16.02 29.28 24.33
N ARG A 471 17.30 29.68 24.34
CA ARG A 471 17.71 31.05 23.98
C ARG A 471 17.56 31.35 22.49
N LEU A 472 17.83 30.38 21.62
CA LEU A 472 17.64 30.57 20.17
C LEU A 472 16.16 30.48 19.77
N GLY A 473 15.30 29.91 20.62
CA GLY A 473 13.88 29.73 20.33
C GLY A 473 13.63 28.83 19.12
N ARG A 474 14.59 27.95 18.78
CA ARG A 474 14.56 27.12 17.57
C ARG A 474 15.02 25.71 17.86
N PRO A 475 14.48 24.70 17.13
CA PRO A 475 14.93 23.33 17.29
C PRO A 475 16.38 23.15 16.83
N PHE A 476 17.12 22.35 17.58
CA PHE A 476 18.44 21.85 17.22
C PHE A 476 18.25 20.49 16.58
N ILE A 477 18.69 20.34 15.33
CA ILE A 477 18.69 19.07 14.62
C ILE A 477 20.09 18.49 14.69
N ILE A 478 20.27 17.49 15.57
CA ILE A 478 21.56 16.88 15.87
C ILE A 478 22.02 16.02 14.69
N THR A 479 23.21 16.30 14.17
CA THR A 479 23.85 15.50 13.10
C THR A 479 24.90 14.55 13.65
N SER A 480 25.57 14.94 14.74
CA SER A 480 26.56 14.12 15.42
C SER A 480 26.66 14.50 16.90
N TRP A 481 26.83 13.50 17.77
CA TRP A 481 27.07 13.68 19.19
C TRP A 481 28.21 12.77 19.64
N TYR A 482 27.97 11.72 20.42
CA TYR A 482 29.04 10.82 20.85
C TYR A 482 29.56 10.01 19.65
N ARG A 483 30.90 9.97 19.51
CA ARG A 483 31.62 9.21 18.48
C ARG A 483 32.71 8.37 19.13
N PRO A 484 32.58 7.03 19.17
CA PRO A 484 33.67 6.15 19.59
C PRO A 484 34.95 6.45 18.83
N ALA A 485 36.11 6.26 19.47
CA ALA A 485 37.41 6.63 18.89
C ALA A 485 37.67 6.00 17.51
N SER A 486 37.23 4.74 17.30
CA SER A 486 37.30 4.06 16.00
C SER A 486 36.52 4.80 14.91
N ILE A 487 35.27 5.17 15.20
CA ILE A 487 34.40 5.91 14.29
C ILE A 487 34.95 7.31 14.03
N ASN A 488 35.48 7.99 15.05
CA ASN A 488 36.08 9.31 14.87
C ASN A 488 37.28 9.28 13.91
N ARG A 489 38.13 8.24 13.98
CA ARG A 489 39.23 8.05 13.02
C ARG A 489 38.73 7.82 11.59
N GLN A 490 37.70 6.99 11.41
CA GLN A 490 37.15 6.67 10.09
C GLN A 490 36.61 7.92 9.37
N VAL A 491 36.01 8.86 10.11
CA VAL A 491 35.47 10.11 9.54
C VAL A 491 36.52 11.23 9.44
N GLY A 492 37.80 10.93 9.67
CA GLY A 492 38.89 11.93 9.62
C GLY A 492 38.82 12.97 10.74
N GLY A 493 38.18 12.65 11.87
CA GLY A 493 38.07 13.54 13.01
C GLY A 493 39.40 13.75 13.74
N ALA A 494 39.55 14.92 14.37
CA ALA A 494 40.72 15.22 15.19
C ALA A 494 40.94 14.18 16.31
N SER A 495 42.19 13.86 16.60
CA SER A 495 42.58 12.85 17.60
C SER A 495 42.12 13.20 19.02
N GLN A 496 41.99 14.49 19.34
CA GLN A 496 41.50 15.03 20.61
C GLN A 496 40.07 15.60 20.51
N SER A 497 39.25 15.03 19.61
CA SER A 497 37.87 15.47 19.40
C SER A 497 37.00 15.27 20.64
N ARG A 498 36.25 16.31 21.01
CA ARG A 498 35.29 16.30 22.13
C ARG A 498 34.13 15.31 21.91
N HIS A 499 33.81 14.98 20.66
CA HIS A 499 32.86 13.91 20.36
C HIS A 499 33.29 12.54 20.91
N ILE A 500 34.61 12.29 21.07
CA ILE A 500 35.13 11.04 21.66
C ILE A 500 34.83 10.97 23.16
N VAL A 501 34.77 12.12 23.84
CA VAL A 501 34.44 12.20 25.27
C VAL A 501 32.93 12.17 25.50
N GLY A 502 32.14 12.54 24.49
CA GLY A 502 30.68 12.58 24.55
C GLY A 502 30.11 13.95 24.91
N ASP A 503 30.96 14.96 25.07
CA ASP A 503 30.53 16.31 25.49
C ASP A 503 30.47 17.32 24.34
N ALA A 504 30.26 16.86 23.11
CA ALA A 504 30.12 17.70 21.93
C ALA A 504 28.95 17.29 21.03
N ILE A 505 28.35 18.30 20.40
CA ILE A 505 27.28 18.17 19.42
C ILE A 505 27.61 18.97 18.16
N ASP A 506 27.33 18.38 17.01
CA ASP A 506 27.20 19.05 15.73
C ASP A 506 25.71 19.08 15.39
N PHE A 507 25.20 20.23 14.97
CA PHE A 507 23.77 20.42 14.69
C PHE A 507 23.54 21.56 13.71
N HIS A 508 22.31 21.66 13.21
CA HIS A 508 21.82 22.85 12.53
C HIS A 508 20.47 23.29 13.11
N CYS A 509 20.13 24.56 12.90
CA CYS A 509 18.84 25.13 13.29
C CYS A 509 18.09 25.58 12.03
N PRO A 510 16.89 25.04 11.75
CA PRO A 510 16.09 25.49 10.61
C PRO A 510 15.89 27.01 10.59
N GLY A 511 16.25 27.62 9.46
CA GLY A 511 16.18 29.07 9.26
C GLY A 511 17.36 29.89 9.81
N LEU A 512 18.39 29.25 10.38
CA LEU A 512 19.63 29.92 10.78
C LEU A 512 20.84 29.28 10.10
N THR A 513 21.75 30.13 9.60
CA THR A 513 23.08 29.71 9.18
C THR A 513 23.98 29.46 10.40
N GLY A 514 25.04 28.68 10.22
CA GLY A 514 26.07 28.46 11.23
C GLY A 514 26.74 29.77 11.68
N ASN A 515 26.81 30.78 10.80
CA ASN A 515 27.25 32.13 11.18
C ASN A 515 26.30 32.78 12.19
N GLN A 516 24.99 32.75 11.93
CA GLN A 516 23.99 33.33 12.83
C GLN A 516 23.97 32.60 14.17
N ILE A 517 23.96 31.27 14.16
CA ILE A 517 24.05 30.46 15.38
C ILE A 517 25.29 30.86 16.18
N TYR A 518 26.44 30.94 15.52
CA TYR A 518 27.69 31.34 16.16
C TYR A 518 27.60 32.73 16.80
N TRP A 519 27.06 33.73 16.10
CA TRP A 519 26.93 35.09 16.63
C TRP A 519 25.98 35.17 17.83
N PHE A 520 24.87 34.43 17.83
CA PHE A 520 23.92 34.43 18.94
C PHE A 520 24.42 33.65 20.16
N LEU A 521 25.29 32.66 19.97
CA LEU A 521 25.80 31.79 21.04
C LEU A 521 27.15 32.25 21.62
N ASP A 522 28.03 32.85 20.81
CA ASP A 522 29.39 33.19 21.23
C ASP A 522 29.47 33.99 22.54
N PRO A 523 28.68 35.07 22.76
CA PRO A 523 28.84 35.94 23.92
C PRO A 523 28.68 35.23 25.27
N TRP A 524 27.96 34.12 25.33
CA TRP A 524 27.60 33.45 26.58
C TRP A 524 27.98 31.96 26.62
N TRP A 525 28.27 31.34 25.48
CA TRP A 525 28.60 29.92 25.45
C TRP A 525 29.94 29.63 26.18
N PRO A 526 29.94 28.80 27.25
CA PRO A 526 31.10 28.64 28.11
C PRO A 526 32.18 27.73 27.51
N GLY A 527 31.79 26.75 26.68
CA GLY A 527 32.71 25.76 26.12
C GLY A 527 33.18 26.09 24.71
N GLY A 528 33.43 25.07 23.88
CA GLY A 528 33.82 25.25 22.48
C GLY A 528 32.62 25.57 21.58
N LEU A 529 32.80 26.49 20.64
CA LEU A 529 31.81 26.88 19.64
C LEU A 529 32.49 27.02 18.28
N GLY A 530 31.93 26.36 17.28
CA GLY A 530 32.50 26.28 15.94
C GLY A 530 31.49 26.51 14.82
N ARG A 531 31.98 26.97 13.67
CA ARG A 531 31.21 27.11 12.42
C ARG A 531 32.05 26.72 11.20
N TYR A 532 31.38 26.33 10.12
CA TYR A 532 32.00 25.74 8.94
C TYR A 532 31.57 26.43 7.63
N ARG A 533 32.52 26.86 6.80
CA ARG A 533 32.26 27.46 5.47
C ARG A 533 31.71 26.45 4.49
N ARG A 534 32.28 25.24 4.47
CA ARG A 534 31.82 24.14 3.60
C ARG A 534 30.43 23.62 3.97
N TYR A 535 30.05 23.77 5.24
CA TYR A 535 28.74 23.36 5.77
C TYR A 535 28.05 24.56 6.40
N PRO A 536 27.50 25.49 5.59
CA PRO A 536 27.12 26.84 6.01
C PRO A 536 26.02 26.89 7.08
N ASN A 537 25.30 25.79 7.30
CA ASN A 537 24.24 25.68 8.32
C ASN A 537 24.68 24.90 9.57
N LEU A 538 25.87 24.28 9.54
CA LEU A 538 26.37 23.44 10.62
C LEU A 538 27.07 24.30 11.68
N ALA A 539 26.71 24.06 12.93
CA ALA A 539 27.37 24.59 14.10
C ALA A 539 27.88 23.45 15.00
N HIS A 540 28.94 23.74 15.74
CA HIS A 540 29.50 22.85 16.74
C HIS A 540 29.40 23.47 18.13
N LEU A 541 29.02 22.69 19.12
CA LEU A 541 29.11 23.04 20.54
C LEU A 541 29.78 21.92 21.32
N ASP A 542 30.66 22.27 22.26
CA ASP A 542 31.14 21.33 23.26
C ASP A 542 31.21 21.96 24.65
N ALA A 543 31.22 21.10 25.69
CA ALA A 543 31.19 21.50 27.09
C ALA A 543 32.57 21.46 27.76
N ARG A 544 33.65 21.72 27.00
CA ARG A 544 34.99 21.82 27.58
C ARG A 544 35.06 22.98 28.59
N PRO A 545 36.01 22.96 29.56
CA PRO A 545 36.06 23.97 30.63
C PRO A 545 36.41 25.40 30.16
N ASN A 546 37.11 25.53 29.03
CA ASN A 546 37.59 26.82 28.52
C ASN A 546 36.90 27.19 27.21
N ARG A 547 36.63 28.48 26.99
CA ARG A 547 36.10 28.96 25.71
C ARG A 547 37.09 28.66 24.59
N ALA A 548 36.60 27.98 23.56
CA ALA A 548 37.32 27.76 22.30
C ALA A 548 36.45 28.19 21.12
N ARG A 549 37.05 28.81 20.11
CA ARG A 549 36.34 29.40 18.97
C ARG A 549 37.06 29.10 17.67
N TRP A 550 36.34 28.59 16.67
CA TRP A 550 36.93 28.33 15.36
C TRP A 550 35.94 28.56 14.21
N THR A 551 36.52 28.91 13.07
CA THR A 551 35.81 29.16 11.83
C THR A 551 36.58 28.44 10.71
N HIS A 552 36.08 27.30 10.26
CA HIS A 552 36.77 26.45 9.28
C HIS A 552 36.17 26.55 7.89
#